data_AF-A0A1Y3B2Z5-F1
#
_entry.id   AF-A0A1Y3B2Z5-F1
#
_cell.length_a   1.000
_cell.length_b   1.000
_cell.length_c   1.000
_cell.angle_alpha   90.00
_cell.angle_beta   90.00
_cell.angle_gamma   90.00
#
_symmetry.space_group_name_H-M   'P 1'
#
loop_
_entity.id
_entity.type
_entity.pdbx_description
1 polymer ?
#
loop_
_entity_poly.entity_id
_entity_poly.type
_entity_poly.pdbx_seq_one_letter_code
_entity_poly.pdbx_strand_id
1 'polypeptide(L)'
;MSEQLALDLNAHQSDCPDESFDQFESDDGRNASNNIAKEFDCSNDEMLAKLLQHELDLEHDRMLKLEEKQYNANSKVQLSFGKLRRTRDEDLGDSDLDDEIHHEYGEESKHWDFFEQKEKQAPKIGKLGYVMAKNGEVTTKHDIELNKCRNACKVMEFESDIRTGDGGGFPMKLSNNVYNALKVHSISEGKRMARLHEKKEKSSAEKAVDAKSRILLFKLINAGTLETMNGIIATGKESVVIHGIGQNIDKGIPLGEVAVKVFKTTITEFRDRIQYIIGDPILEQTGKLSKQNPKLTIPLWAEKEMHNLNRLRKFGVACPEVVQLKKHILIMTFIGRDGRPAPQLKNLIFSEELFTRIWIEIEKLMIKLYKECDMIHADLSEYNLLWHENRLWCIDVSQAIRTTHPMAFRFLWRDCVNICK
;
A
#
# COMPACT_ATOMS: atom_id res chain seq x y z
N MET A 1 13.83 36.51 -24.40
CA MET A 1 13.13 37.75 -24.82
C MET A 1 12.16 38.15 -23.71
N SER A 2 12.68 38.72 -22.61
CA SER A 2 11.91 38.97 -21.39
C SER A 2 12.55 40.10 -20.57
N GLU A 3 12.88 41.21 -21.24
CA GLU A 3 13.36 42.45 -20.61
C GLU A 3 12.67 43.67 -21.24
N GLN A 4 12.37 43.63 -22.54
CA GLN A 4 11.67 44.72 -23.23
C GLN A 4 10.21 44.89 -22.78
N LEU A 5 9.50 43.82 -22.41
CA LEU A 5 8.09 43.92 -21.98
C LEU A 5 7.92 44.54 -20.58
N ALA A 6 8.97 44.49 -19.75
CA ALA A 6 8.95 45.06 -18.40
C ALA A 6 9.25 46.57 -18.40
N LEU A 7 9.97 47.07 -19.41
CA LEU A 7 10.25 48.49 -19.58
C LEU A 7 9.04 49.26 -20.13
N ASP A 8 8.24 48.65 -21.01
CA ASP A 8 7.05 49.30 -21.58
C ASP A 8 5.90 49.49 -20.57
N LEU A 9 5.83 48.64 -19.53
CA LEU A 9 4.82 48.79 -18.46
C LEU A 9 5.18 49.87 -17.43
N ASN A 10 6.47 50.14 -17.21
CA ASN A 10 6.91 51.20 -16.30
C ASN A 10 6.87 52.60 -16.94
N ALA A 11 6.84 52.70 -18.26
CA ALA A 11 6.80 53.98 -18.98
C ALA A 11 5.40 54.63 -19.04
N HIS A 12 4.33 53.89 -18.70
CA HIS A 12 2.95 54.39 -18.79
C HIS A 12 2.35 54.93 -17.49
N GLN A 13 3.12 54.94 -16.40
CA GLN A 13 2.66 55.47 -15.11
C GLN A 13 3.27 56.84 -14.75
N SER A 14 4.11 57.41 -15.62
CA SER A 14 4.77 58.70 -15.42
C SER A 14 4.27 59.77 -16.40
N ASP A 15 2.96 60.04 -16.41
CA ASP A 15 2.39 61.22 -17.09
C ASP A 15 1.30 61.86 -16.22
N CYS A 16 1.71 62.81 -15.37
CA CYS A 16 0.98 64.02 -14.95
C CYS A 16 1.92 64.90 -14.07
N PRO A 17 2.26 66.14 -14.48
CA PRO A 17 3.06 67.07 -13.67
C PRO A 17 2.23 68.10 -12.87
N ASP A 18 2.72 68.39 -11.66
CA ASP A 18 2.77 69.61 -10.82
C ASP A 18 1.63 70.65 -10.80
N GLU A 19 1.21 71.09 -9.58
CA GLU A 19 1.54 72.44 -9.06
C GLU A 19 1.05 72.73 -7.62
N SER A 20 1.94 73.41 -6.89
CA SER A 20 1.96 74.08 -5.56
C SER A 20 0.70 74.76 -4.98
N PHE A 21 0.63 74.91 -3.64
CA PHE A 21 0.50 76.23 -2.97
C PHE A 21 0.78 76.25 -1.45
N ASP A 22 1.76 77.09 -1.08
CA ASP A 22 2.08 77.91 0.11
C ASP A 22 1.83 77.58 1.60
N GLN A 23 2.82 78.10 2.34
CA GLN A 23 3.03 78.32 3.78
C GLN A 23 1.91 79.11 4.48
N PHE A 24 1.80 78.98 5.82
CA PHE A 24 1.90 80.09 6.80
C PHE A 24 1.89 79.58 8.25
N GLU A 25 2.84 80.07 9.06
CA GLU A 25 2.94 79.89 10.52
C GLU A 25 1.91 80.72 11.30
N SER A 26 1.53 80.26 12.51
CA SER A 26 1.43 81.13 13.71
C SER A 26 1.30 80.32 15.02
N ASP A 27 2.34 80.45 15.84
CA ASP A 27 2.41 80.68 17.29
C ASP A 27 1.19 80.36 18.20
N ASP A 28 1.38 79.45 19.17
CA ASP A 28 1.32 79.83 20.59
C ASP A 28 1.74 78.67 21.52
N GLY A 29 2.59 78.99 22.49
CA GLY A 29 3.07 78.05 23.50
C GLY A 29 2.10 77.87 24.67
N ARG A 30 2.05 76.65 25.23
CA ARG A 30 2.17 76.28 26.66
C ARG A 30 1.29 75.08 27.04
N ASN A 31 1.97 74.10 27.65
CA ASN A 31 1.47 73.21 28.70
C ASN A 31 0.30 72.27 28.38
N ALA A 32 0.61 71.08 27.88
CA ALA A 32 0.10 69.85 28.47
C ALA A 32 1.08 68.71 28.18
N SER A 33 1.94 68.49 29.17
CA SER A 33 2.67 67.26 29.39
C SER A 33 1.81 66.00 29.17
N ASN A 34 2.48 65.00 28.61
CA ASN A 34 2.30 63.56 28.78
C ASN A 34 1.36 62.82 27.83
N ASN A 35 2.02 61.92 27.10
CA ASN A 35 1.52 60.68 26.53
C ASN A 35 0.69 60.82 25.26
N ILE A 36 1.30 60.57 24.11
CA ILE A 36 1.02 59.47 23.16
C ILE A 36 2.03 59.63 22.01
N ALA A 37 3.31 59.41 22.30
CA ALA A 37 4.22 58.85 21.31
C ALA A 37 4.22 57.35 21.61
N LYS A 38 3.18 56.64 21.14
CA LYS A 38 3.20 55.18 21.11
C LYS A 38 3.60 54.78 19.70
N GLU A 39 4.76 54.17 19.63
CA GLU A 39 5.23 53.27 18.59
C GLU A 39 4.04 52.57 17.90
N PHE A 40 3.86 52.80 16.60
CA PHE A 40 2.99 51.94 15.80
C PHE A 40 3.73 50.60 15.64
N ASP A 41 3.26 49.60 16.37
CA ASP A 41 3.76 48.24 16.31
C ASP A 41 3.34 47.59 14.97
N CYS A 42 4.23 47.63 13.97
CA CYS A 42 4.03 47.02 12.65
C CYS A 42 4.08 45.49 12.68
N SER A 43 4.16 44.84 13.84
CA SER A 43 4.16 43.36 13.94
C SER A 43 2.84 42.72 13.50
N ASN A 44 1.76 43.51 13.42
CA ASN A 44 0.43 43.06 13.01
C ASN A 44 0.01 43.46 11.58
N ASP A 45 0.81 44.25 10.85
CA ASP A 45 0.43 44.70 9.49
C ASP A 45 0.30 43.54 8.51
N GLU A 46 1.15 42.51 8.68
CA GLU A 46 1.05 41.26 7.90
C GLU A 46 -0.25 40.50 8.22
N MET A 47 -0.67 40.50 9.49
CA MET A 47 -1.91 39.85 9.90
C MET A 47 -3.12 40.60 9.34
N LEU A 48 -3.09 41.93 9.38
CA LEU A 48 -4.14 42.79 8.86
C LEU A 48 -4.28 42.63 7.33
N ALA A 49 -3.16 42.59 6.60
CA ALA A 49 -3.16 42.36 5.15
C ALA A 49 -3.69 40.97 4.78
N LYS A 50 -3.35 39.92 5.55
CA LYS A 50 -3.89 38.57 5.34
C LYS A 50 -5.39 38.51 5.63
N LEU A 51 -5.87 39.22 6.66
CA LEU A 51 -7.28 39.29 6.99
C LEU A 51 -8.08 39.98 5.87
N LEU A 52 -7.56 41.09 5.36
CA LEU A 52 -8.17 41.84 4.25
C LEU A 52 -8.20 41.03 2.96
N GLN A 53 -7.11 40.31 2.65
CA GLN A 53 -7.04 39.42 1.49
C GLN A 53 -8.07 38.29 1.58
N HIS A 54 -8.23 37.70 2.76
CA HIS A 54 -9.23 36.67 3.02
C HIS A 54 -10.66 37.19 2.83
N GLU A 55 -10.95 38.40 3.30
CA GLU A 55 -12.27 39.03 3.13
C GLU A 55 -12.61 39.29 1.65
N LEU A 56 -11.64 39.75 0.86
CA LEU A 56 -11.79 39.92 -0.59
C LEU A 56 -12.02 38.59 -1.33
N ASP A 57 -11.31 37.53 -0.93
CA ASP A 57 -11.48 36.22 -1.54
C ASP A 57 -12.86 35.61 -1.20
N LEU A 58 -13.40 35.86 0.01
CA LEU A 58 -14.77 35.50 0.37
C LEU A 58 -15.83 36.28 -0.43
N GLU A 59 -15.63 37.58 -0.62
CA GLU A 59 -16.55 38.40 -1.43
C GLU A 59 -16.57 37.93 -2.88
N HIS A 60 -15.41 37.61 -3.44
CA HIS A 60 -15.29 37.05 -4.79
C HIS A 60 -16.07 35.74 -4.94
N ASP A 61 -15.95 34.83 -3.96
CA ASP A 61 -16.66 33.55 -4.00
C ASP A 61 -18.18 33.72 -3.82
N ARG A 62 -18.64 34.73 -3.08
CA ARG A 62 -20.06 35.11 -2.98
C ARG A 62 -20.58 35.62 -4.33
N MET A 63 -19.83 36.46 -5.02
CA MET A 63 -20.20 36.98 -6.35
C MET A 63 -20.29 35.86 -7.39
N LEU A 64 -19.33 34.93 -7.40
CA LEU A 64 -19.37 33.76 -8.27
C LEU A 64 -20.60 32.88 -8.02
N LYS A 65 -21.02 32.71 -6.75
CA LYS A 65 -22.25 31.97 -6.41
C LYS A 65 -23.51 32.66 -6.93
N LEU A 66 -23.56 33.99 -6.89
CA LEU A 66 -24.70 34.76 -7.43
C LEU A 66 -24.77 34.65 -8.95
N GLU A 67 -23.62 34.75 -9.63
CA GLU A 67 -23.53 34.60 -11.08
C GLU A 67 -23.88 33.17 -11.53
N GLU A 68 -23.39 32.15 -10.82
CA GLU A 68 -23.75 30.73 -11.03
C GLU A 68 -25.26 30.53 -10.93
N LYS A 69 -25.91 31.12 -9.91
CA LYS A 69 -27.37 31.06 -9.74
C LYS A 69 -28.12 31.78 -10.85
N GLN A 70 -27.70 32.98 -11.24
CA GLN A 70 -28.35 33.74 -12.32
C GLN A 70 -28.25 33.01 -13.67
N TYR A 71 -27.08 32.45 -13.98
CA TYR A 71 -26.87 31.73 -15.23
C TYR A 71 -27.67 30.41 -15.27
N ASN A 72 -27.72 29.69 -14.15
CA ASN A 72 -28.44 28.43 -14.03
C ASN A 72 -29.97 28.59 -13.92
N ALA A 73 -30.47 29.77 -13.54
CA ALA A 73 -31.91 30.03 -13.46
C ALA A 73 -32.61 29.95 -14.83
N ASN A 74 -31.93 30.39 -15.90
CA ASN A 74 -32.51 30.47 -17.24
C ASN A 74 -31.98 29.40 -18.22
N SER A 75 -31.09 28.52 -17.78
CA SER A 75 -30.45 27.49 -18.63
C SER A 75 -30.94 26.08 -18.29
N LYS A 76 -31.19 25.26 -19.31
CA LYS A 76 -31.54 23.82 -19.14
C LYS A 76 -30.35 22.96 -18.71
N VAL A 77 -29.13 23.49 -18.80
CA VAL A 77 -27.88 22.82 -18.39
C VAL A 77 -27.22 23.69 -17.32
N GLN A 78 -26.91 23.08 -16.17
CA GLN A 78 -26.29 23.78 -15.05
C GLN A 78 -24.77 23.79 -15.18
N LEU A 79 -24.18 24.98 -15.06
CA LEU A 79 -22.73 25.20 -14.98
C LEU A 79 -22.34 25.36 -13.52
N SER A 80 -21.14 24.89 -13.16
CA SER A 80 -20.58 25.15 -11.83
C SER A 80 -19.22 25.81 -11.88
N PHE A 81 -19.07 26.88 -11.09
CA PHE A 81 -17.85 27.65 -10.97
C PHE A 81 -16.99 27.25 -9.77
N GLY A 82 -17.22 26.06 -9.19
CA GLY A 82 -16.47 25.58 -8.02
C GLY A 82 -14.95 25.53 -8.22
N LYS A 83 -14.44 25.38 -9.45
CA LYS A 83 -12.99 25.42 -9.75
C LYS A 83 -12.40 26.83 -9.80
N LEU A 84 -13.24 27.86 -9.85
CA LEU A 84 -12.83 29.27 -9.87
C LEU A 84 -12.85 29.92 -8.48
N ARG A 85 -13.38 29.22 -7.48
CA ARG A 85 -13.42 29.72 -6.10
C ARG A 85 -12.04 29.70 -5.46
N ARG A 86 -11.76 30.73 -4.67
CA ARG A 86 -10.43 30.94 -4.04
C ARG A 86 -10.34 30.33 -2.65
N THR A 87 -11.45 30.25 -1.92
CA THR A 87 -11.53 29.68 -0.57
C THR A 87 -12.03 28.23 -0.59
N ARG A 88 -11.63 27.44 0.42
CA ARG A 88 -12.12 26.06 0.61
C ARG A 88 -13.45 26.11 1.37
N ASP A 89 -14.36 25.19 1.07
CA ASP A 89 -15.74 25.19 1.60
C ASP A 89 -15.85 25.14 3.15
N GLU A 90 -14.74 24.90 3.87
CA GLU A 90 -14.67 24.81 5.34
C GLU A 90 -14.44 26.17 6.06
N ASP A 91 -14.02 27.22 5.35
CA ASP A 91 -13.67 28.52 5.96
C ASP A 91 -14.84 29.51 6.05
N LEU A 92 -16.04 29.10 5.60
CA LEU A 92 -17.28 29.87 5.75
C LEU A 92 -17.87 29.65 7.14
N GLY A 93 -17.21 30.23 8.15
CA GLY A 93 -17.77 30.41 9.48
C GLY A 93 -18.98 31.34 9.45
N ASP A 94 -20.12 30.77 9.83
CA ASP A 94 -21.41 31.43 9.98
C ASP A 94 -21.39 32.34 11.22
N SER A 95 -21.59 33.66 11.02
CA SER A 95 -21.93 34.70 12.02
C SER A 95 -21.57 36.07 11.44
N ASP A 96 -22.38 37.13 11.44
CA ASP A 96 -23.80 37.38 11.69
C ASP A 96 -24.10 38.72 10.98
N LEU A 97 -25.36 38.94 10.58
CA LEU A 97 -26.17 40.14 10.87
C LEU A 97 -27.39 40.20 9.93
N ASP A 98 -28.46 39.59 10.44
CA ASP A 98 -29.81 40.14 10.57
C ASP A 98 -30.40 40.97 9.42
N ASP A 99 -31.31 40.33 8.68
CA ASP A 99 -32.68 40.82 8.59
C ASP A 99 -33.65 39.65 8.86
N GLU A 100 -34.18 39.66 10.09
CA GLU A 100 -35.47 39.14 10.55
C GLU A 100 -36.20 38.09 9.68
N ILE A 101 -36.06 36.80 10.03
CA ILE A 101 -37.21 35.90 10.20
C ILE A 101 -36.98 35.01 11.43
N HIS A 102 -37.83 35.20 12.44
CA HIS A 102 -37.94 34.42 13.65
C HIS A 102 -37.95 32.89 13.43
N HIS A 103 -37.01 32.22 14.11
CA HIS A 103 -37.10 30.92 14.80
C HIS A 103 -38.32 30.02 14.53
N GLU A 104 -38.07 28.81 14.02
CA GLU A 104 -38.51 27.61 14.72
C GLU A 104 -37.55 26.43 14.47
N TYR A 105 -37.25 25.71 15.54
CA TYR A 105 -36.27 24.64 15.60
C TYR A 105 -36.66 23.43 14.75
N GLY A 106 -35.71 22.98 13.92
CA GLY A 106 -35.60 21.60 13.45
C GLY A 106 -36.13 21.35 12.04
N GLU A 107 -35.22 21.07 11.08
CA GLU A 107 -35.54 20.28 9.86
C GLU A 107 -34.34 19.98 8.93
N GLU A 108 -33.16 19.60 9.43
CA GLU A 108 -32.10 19.06 8.55
C GLU A 108 -32.24 17.57 8.24
N SER A 109 -33.46 17.03 8.17
CA SER A 109 -33.68 15.60 7.86
C SER A 109 -34.98 15.33 7.11
N LYS A 110 -35.27 16.11 6.05
CA LYS A 110 -36.47 15.94 5.23
C LYS A 110 -36.27 15.35 3.84
N HIS A 111 -35.08 14.86 3.49
CA HIS A 111 -34.84 14.28 2.16
C HIS A 111 -35.15 12.78 2.05
N TRP A 112 -35.42 12.10 3.17
CA TRP A 112 -35.84 10.69 3.23
C TRP A 112 -37.36 10.50 3.25
N ASP A 113 -38.11 11.60 3.37
CA ASP A 113 -39.48 11.54 3.83
C ASP A 113 -40.45 11.06 2.74
N PHE A 114 -40.11 11.09 1.44
CA PHE A 114 -41.05 10.62 0.41
C PHE A 114 -41.31 9.11 0.44
N PHE A 115 -40.26 8.30 0.62
CA PHE A 115 -40.40 6.84 0.70
C PHE A 115 -40.95 6.40 2.06
N GLU A 116 -40.51 7.03 3.14
CA GLU A 116 -40.99 6.75 4.49
C GLU A 116 -42.45 7.22 4.67
N GLN A 117 -42.85 8.36 4.10
CA GLN A 117 -44.25 8.81 4.02
C GLN A 117 -45.08 7.85 3.18
N LYS A 118 -44.60 7.36 2.02
CA LYS A 118 -45.32 6.35 1.23
C LYS A 118 -45.43 5.01 1.95
N GLU A 119 -44.45 4.61 2.75
CA GLU A 119 -44.52 3.38 3.54
C GLU A 119 -45.46 3.53 4.75
N LYS A 120 -45.49 4.71 5.38
CA LYS A 120 -46.46 5.09 6.43
C LYS A 120 -47.89 5.25 5.89
N GLN A 121 -48.05 5.73 4.65
CA GLN A 121 -49.33 5.88 3.94
C GLN A 121 -49.77 4.59 3.23
N ALA A 122 -48.86 3.64 3.00
CA ALA A 122 -49.20 2.36 2.40
C ALA A 122 -50.11 1.56 3.35
N PRO A 123 -51.20 0.97 2.83
CA PRO A 123 -52.12 0.21 3.66
C PRO A 123 -51.39 -0.97 4.32
N LYS A 124 -51.43 -1.06 5.65
CA LYS A 124 -50.89 -2.20 6.40
C LYS A 124 -51.78 -3.42 6.16
N ILE A 125 -51.44 -4.20 5.14
CA ILE A 125 -52.21 -5.39 4.75
C ILE A 125 -52.03 -6.49 5.81
N GLY A 126 -53.09 -6.73 6.58
CA GLY A 126 -53.14 -7.76 7.63
C GLY A 126 -53.16 -9.21 7.09
N LYS A 127 -53.45 -10.17 7.98
CA LYS A 127 -53.48 -11.62 7.67
C LYS A 127 -54.51 -12.01 6.59
N LEU A 128 -55.49 -11.13 6.30
CA LEU A 128 -56.53 -11.33 5.28
C LEU A 128 -56.08 -11.04 3.84
N GLY A 129 -54.89 -10.47 3.62
CA GLY A 129 -54.25 -10.42 2.29
C GLY A 129 -54.67 -9.28 1.35
N TYR A 130 -55.68 -8.48 1.69
CA TYR A 130 -56.14 -7.31 0.94
C TYR A 130 -56.62 -6.17 1.86
N VAL A 131 -56.68 -4.95 1.33
CA VAL A 131 -57.24 -3.76 1.99
C VAL A 131 -58.15 -3.02 1.00
N MET A 132 -59.37 -2.73 1.42
CA MET A 132 -60.35 -1.94 0.67
C MET A 132 -60.18 -0.46 0.99
N ALA A 133 -59.99 0.39 -0.02
CA ALA A 133 -59.95 1.83 0.16
C ALA A 133 -61.37 2.44 0.24
N LYS A 134 -61.50 3.67 0.77
CA LYS A 134 -62.80 4.34 1.00
C LYS A 134 -63.61 4.59 -0.28
N ASN A 135 -62.95 4.52 -1.44
CA ASN A 135 -63.49 4.64 -2.79
C ASN A 135 -63.89 3.29 -3.42
N GLY A 136 -63.79 2.16 -2.69
CA GLY A 136 -64.17 0.82 -3.16
C GLY A 136 -63.04 0.05 -3.89
N GLU A 137 -61.84 0.63 -4.00
CA GLU A 137 -60.71 0.03 -4.71
C GLU A 137 -59.98 -1.00 -3.82
N VAL A 138 -59.71 -2.19 -4.37
CA VAL A 138 -59.09 -3.31 -3.63
C VAL A 138 -57.58 -3.31 -3.87
N THR A 139 -56.80 -2.98 -2.84
CA THR A 139 -55.34 -3.12 -2.89
C THR A 139 -54.93 -4.46 -2.28
N THR A 140 -54.15 -5.25 -3.01
CA THR A 140 -53.67 -6.56 -2.55
C THR A 140 -52.15 -6.52 -2.35
N LYS A 141 -51.60 -7.55 -1.69
CA LYS A 141 -50.13 -7.69 -1.55
C LYS A 141 -49.40 -7.77 -2.90
N HIS A 142 -50.11 -8.07 -3.98
CA HIS A 142 -49.57 -8.24 -5.33
C HIS A 142 -49.82 -7.04 -6.24
N ASP A 143 -50.22 -5.89 -5.69
CA ASP A 143 -50.32 -4.67 -6.47
C ASP A 143 -48.96 -4.34 -7.13
N ILE A 144 -49.00 -4.26 -8.46
CA ILE A 144 -47.84 -4.06 -9.32
C ILE A 144 -47.17 -2.72 -9.02
N GLU A 145 -47.94 -1.68 -8.72
CA GLU A 145 -47.42 -0.34 -8.46
C GLU A 145 -46.71 -0.26 -7.10
N LEU A 146 -47.35 -0.83 -6.06
CA LEU A 146 -46.76 -0.91 -4.72
C LEU A 146 -45.52 -1.79 -4.70
N ASN A 147 -45.53 -2.91 -5.42
CA ASN A 147 -44.36 -3.78 -5.51
C ASN A 147 -43.20 -3.10 -6.24
N LYS A 148 -43.48 -2.32 -7.30
CA LYS A 148 -42.46 -1.52 -8.00
C LYS A 148 -41.84 -0.45 -7.12
N CYS A 149 -42.63 0.23 -6.29
CA CYS A 149 -42.12 1.22 -5.33
C CYS A 149 -41.29 0.54 -4.23
N ARG A 150 -41.77 -0.57 -3.67
CA ARG A 150 -41.03 -1.34 -2.63
C ARG A 150 -39.70 -1.88 -3.13
N ASN A 151 -39.64 -2.34 -4.38
CA ASN A 151 -38.37 -2.77 -4.97
C ASN A 151 -37.39 -1.62 -5.12
N ALA A 152 -37.85 -0.42 -5.47
CA ALA A 152 -37.00 0.76 -5.55
C ALA A 152 -36.42 1.12 -4.18
N CYS A 153 -37.24 1.11 -3.10
CA CYS A 153 -36.75 1.31 -1.73
C CYS A 153 -35.63 0.32 -1.37
N LYS A 154 -35.84 -0.97 -1.65
CA LYS A 154 -34.87 -2.03 -1.32
C LYS A 154 -33.55 -1.92 -2.09
N VAL A 155 -33.52 -1.30 -3.27
CA VAL A 155 -32.26 -1.05 -3.98
C VAL A 155 -31.43 0.02 -3.29
N MET A 156 -32.07 1.01 -2.66
CA MET A 156 -31.38 2.05 -1.89
C MET A 156 -30.73 1.49 -0.62
N GLU A 157 -31.22 0.37 -0.10
CA GLU A 157 -30.66 -0.36 1.04
C GLU A 157 -29.50 -1.31 0.67
N PHE A 158 -29.15 -1.45 -0.61
CA PHE A 158 -28.05 -2.31 -1.00
C PHE A 158 -26.73 -1.75 -0.47
N GLU A 159 -25.99 -2.56 0.28
CA GLU A 159 -24.66 -2.24 0.84
C GLU A 159 -23.57 -1.99 -0.23
N SER A 160 -23.90 -2.17 -1.51
CA SER A 160 -22.99 -2.01 -2.64
C SER A 160 -22.97 -0.57 -3.17
N ASP A 161 -21.82 -0.17 -3.72
CA ASP A 161 -21.46 1.12 -4.35
C ASP A 161 -22.28 1.50 -5.62
N ILE A 162 -23.49 0.95 -5.77
CA ILE A 162 -24.42 1.31 -6.84
C ILE A 162 -24.90 2.73 -6.52
N ARG A 163 -24.29 3.73 -7.17
CA ARG A 163 -24.71 5.13 -7.07
C ARG A 163 -26.11 5.29 -7.65
N THR A 164 -27.15 5.12 -6.82
CA THR A 164 -28.54 5.29 -7.24
C THR A 164 -28.94 6.76 -7.38
N GLY A 165 -28.04 7.70 -7.09
CA GLY A 165 -28.28 9.14 -7.25
C GLY A 165 -29.32 9.68 -6.28
N ASP A 166 -29.93 10.81 -6.61
CA ASP A 166 -31.00 11.51 -5.86
C ASP A 166 -32.39 10.86 -6.02
N GLY A 167 -32.43 9.54 -6.24
CA GLY A 167 -33.66 8.76 -6.45
C GLY A 167 -34.70 8.84 -5.33
N GLY A 168 -34.37 9.49 -4.21
CA GLY A 168 -35.27 9.88 -3.11
C GLY A 168 -36.29 10.97 -3.46
N GLY A 169 -35.99 11.83 -4.45
CA GLY A 169 -36.79 13.02 -4.76
C GLY A 169 -38.02 12.78 -5.65
N PHE A 170 -38.20 11.58 -6.19
CA PHE A 170 -39.32 11.25 -7.08
C PHE A 170 -39.79 9.80 -6.88
N PRO A 171 -41.04 9.46 -7.25
CA PRO A 171 -41.57 8.10 -7.11
C PRO A 171 -40.89 7.11 -8.06
N MET A 172 -39.70 6.65 -7.67
CA MET A 172 -38.96 5.61 -8.39
C MET A 172 -39.76 4.30 -8.36
N LYS A 173 -40.01 3.73 -9.55
CA LYS A 173 -40.73 2.46 -9.74
C LYS A 173 -39.80 1.47 -10.43
N LEU A 174 -39.44 0.38 -9.75
CA LEU A 174 -38.55 -0.63 -10.28
C LEU A 174 -39.26 -1.96 -10.54
N SER A 175 -39.18 -2.47 -11.78
CA SER A 175 -39.76 -3.78 -12.10
C SER A 175 -39.02 -4.92 -11.38
N ASN A 176 -39.72 -6.02 -11.10
CA ASN A 176 -39.13 -7.20 -10.45
C ASN A 176 -37.88 -7.74 -11.18
N ASN A 177 -37.90 -7.70 -12.52
CA ASN A 177 -36.79 -8.20 -13.32
C ASN A 177 -35.53 -7.35 -13.13
N VAL A 178 -35.68 -6.03 -13.10
CA VAL A 178 -34.56 -5.10 -12.88
C VAL A 178 -34.06 -5.19 -11.45
N TYR A 179 -34.96 -5.27 -10.46
CA TYR A 179 -34.60 -5.48 -9.06
C TYR A 179 -33.75 -6.74 -8.86
N ASN A 180 -34.18 -7.87 -9.44
CA ASN A 180 -33.46 -9.14 -9.31
C ASN A 180 -32.09 -9.08 -10.00
N ALA A 181 -31.99 -8.42 -11.16
CA ALA A 181 -30.71 -8.23 -11.85
C ALA A 181 -29.74 -7.37 -11.02
N LEU A 182 -30.22 -6.26 -10.45
CA LEU A 182 -29.42 -5.38 -9.59
C LEU A 182 -29.00 -6.08 -8.30
N LYS A 183 -29.88 -6.89 -7.70
CA LYS A 183 -29.57 -7.69 -6.51
C LYS A 183 -28.45 -8.69 -6.77
N VAL A 184 -28.51 -9.42 -7.89
CA VAL A 184 -27.45 -10.37 -8.27
C VAL A 184 -26.13 -9.65 -8.55
N HIS A 185 -26.19 -8.51 -9.23
CA HIS A 185 -25.02 -7.67 -9.49
C HIS A 185 -24.36 -7.16 -8.20
N SER A 186 -25.16 -6.63 -7.27
CA SER A 186 -24.71 -6.15 -5.95
C SER A 186 -23.97 -7.26 -5.18
N ILE A 187 -24.56 -8.46 -5.09
CA ILE A 187 -23.94 -9.61 -4.40
C ILE A 187 -22.64 -10.04 -5.09
N SER A 188 -22.59 -10.00 -6.43
CA SER A 188 -21.40 -10.35 -7.20
C SER A 188 -20.26 -9.35 -6.99
N GLU A 189 -20.57 -8.05 -7.04
CA GLU A 189 -19.59 -6.99 -6.81
C GLU A 189 -19.09 -6.98 -5.36
N GLY A 190 -19.97 -7.19 -4.37
CA GLY A 190 -19.55 -7.35 -2.97
C GLY A 190 -18.54 -8.50 -2.79
N LYS A 191 -18.78 -9.65 -3.44
CA LYS A 191 -17.82 -10.77 -3.45
C LYS A 191 -16.51 -10.42 -4.16
N ARG A 192 -16.55 -9.63 -5.24
CA ARG A 192 -15.36 -9.18 -5.97
C ARG A 192 -14.53 -8.18 -5.15
N MET A 193 -15.18 -7.22 -4.50
CA MET A 193 -14.56 -6.25 -3.62
C MET A 193 -13.92 -6.93 -2.41
N ALA A 194 -14.60 -7.90 -1.78
CA ALA A 194 -14.01 -8.69 -0.70
C ALA A 194 -12.73 -9.43 -1.15
N ARG A 195 -12.73 -10.03 -2.34
CA ARG A 195 -11.52 -10.66 -2.92
C ARG A 195 -10.41 -9.65 -3.22
N LEU A 196 -10.76 -8.45 -3.68
CA LEU A 196 -9.80 -7.39 -3.95
C LEU A 196 -9.21 -6.81 -2.65
N HIS A 197 -10.03 -6.65 -1.61
CA HIS A 197 -9.58 -6.27 -0.27
C HIS A 197 -8.67 -7.34 0.33
N GLU A 198 -9.04 -8.62 0.28
CA GLU A 198 -8.17 -9.73 0.69
C GLU A 198 -6.83 -9.71 -0.06
N LYS A 199 -6.85 -9.42 -1.37
CA LYS A 199 -5.65 -9.27 -2.20
C LYS A 199 -4.81 -8.03 -1.84
N LYS A 200 -5.46 -6.92 -1.45
CA LYS A 200 -4.83 -5.64 -1.11
C LYS A 200 -4.27 -5.62 0.33
N GLU A 201 -4.93 -6.25 1.29
CA GLU A 201 -4.45 -6.45 2.65
C GLU A 201 -3.23 -7.38 2.69
N LYS A 202 -3.22 -8.41 1.84
CA LYS A 202 -2.02 -9.21 1.57
C LYS A 202 -0.84 -8.39 1.04
N SER A 203 -1.10 -7.15 0.61
CA SER A 203 -0.20 -6.22 -0.03
C SER A 203 0.06 -4.94 0.79
N SER A 204 0.15 -4.98 2.13
CA SER A 204 0.85 -3.91 2.90
C SER A 204 1.70 -4.44 4.07
N ALA A 205 2.96 -3.98 4.16
CA ALA A 205 3.97 -4.08 5.23
C ALA A 205 4.27 -5.42 5.97
N GLU A 206 3.30 -6.27 6.34
CA GLU A 206 3.52 -7.65 6.85
C GLU A 206 3.92 -8.67 5.75
N LYS A 207 4.16 -8.15 4.55
CA LYS A 207 4.30 -8.78 3.22
C LYS A 207 5.38 -9.84 3.03
N ALA A 208 6.30 -10.01 3.98
CA ALA A 208 7.46 -10.85 3.74
C ALA A 208 7.11 -12.35 3.81
N VAL A 209 6.19 -12.72 4.71
CA VAL A 209 5.87 -14.12 5.05
C VAL A 209 4.37 -14.38 4.93
N ASP A 210 3.99 -15.37 4.11
CA ASP A 210 2.58 -15.78 3.92
C ASP A 210 1.93 -16.23 5.24
N ALA A 211 0.62 -16.01 5.40
CA ALA A 211 -0.10 -16.31 6.65
C ALA A 211 0.06 -17.78 7.11
N LYS A 212 0.09 -18.72 6.16
CA LYS A 212 0.34 -20.14 6.44
C LYS A 212 1.75 -20.42 6.95
N SER A 213 2.73 -19.69 6.44
CA SER A 213 4.11 -19.77 6.88
C SER A 213 4.26 -19.22 8.31
N ARG A 214 3.55 -18.13 8.65
CA ARG A 214 3.51 -17.59 10.02
C ARG A 214 3.01 -18.61 11.03
N ILE A 215 1.90 -19.31 10.72
CA ILE A 215 1.39 -20.40 11.58
C ILE A 215 2.43 -21.52 11.76
N LEU A 216 3.20 -21.84 10.71
CA LEU A 216 4.25 -22.86 10.79
C LEU A 216 5.41 -22.43 11.69
N LEU A 217 5.79 -21.14 11.63
CA LEU A 217 6.79 -20.54 12.52
C LEU A 217 6.31 -20.56 13.99
N PHE A 218 5.07 -20.17 14.26
CA PHE A 218 4.49 -20.30 15.61
C PHE A 218 4.51 -21.73 16.12
N LYS A 219 4.23 -22.72 15.26
CA LYS A 219 4.35 -24.14 15.62
C LYS A 219 5.80 -24.59 15.88
N LEU A 220 6.81 -23.90 15.34
CA LEU A 220 8.22 -24.18 15.64
C LEU A 220 8.61 -23.60 16.99
N ILE A 221 8.09 -22.41 17.33
CA ILE A 221 8.28 -21.78 18.64
C ILE A 221 7.60 -22.62 19.72
N ASN A 222 6.31 -22.95 19.56
CA ASN A 222 5.58 -23.76 20.53
C ASN A 222 6.14 -25.19 20.70
N ALA A 223 6.86 -25.71 19.70
CA ALA A 223 7.54 -27.00 19.80
C ALA A 223 8.89 -26.92 20.53
N GLY A 224 9.32 -25.72 20.94
CA GLY A 224 10.61 -25.47 21.58
C GLY A 224 11.80 -25.59 20.62
N THR A 225 11.59 -25.52 19.30
CA THR A 225 12.70 -25.50 18.33
C THR A 225 13.36 -24.12 18.30
N LEU A 226 12.54 -23.06 18.34
CA LEU A 226 12.95 -21.66 18.35
C LEU A 226 12.44 -21.03 19.64
N GLU A 227 13.26 -20.23 20.32
CA GLU A 227 12.86 -19.47 21.50
C GLU A 227 12.21 -18.15 21.08
N THR A 228 12.98 -17.34 20.35
CA THR A 228 12.53 -16.05 19.83
C THR A 228 12.82 -15.93 18.34
N MET A 229 11.96 -15.19 17.64
CA MET A 229 12.24 -14.68 16.30
C MET A 229 12.36 -13.17 16.40
N ASN A 230 13.46 -12.63 15.89
CA ASN A 230 13.78 -11.22 16.03
C ASN A 230 13.38 -10.50 14.73
N GLY A 231 14.36 -9.97 13.99
CA GLY A 231 14.17 -9.20 12.76
C GLY A 231 14.40 -9.99 11.48
N ILE A 232 13.94 -9.42 10.37
CA ILE A 232 14.25 -9.91 9.03
C ILE A 232 15.69 -9.49 8.69
N ILE A 233 16.52 -10.47 8.33
CA ILE A 233 17.91 -10.26 7.90
C ILE A 233 17.94 -9.81 6.44
N ALA A 234 17.25 -10.57 5.59
CA ALA A 234 17.26 -10.34 4.15
C ALA A 234 15.92 -10.73 3.52
N THR A 235 15.44 -9.90 2.59
CA THR A 235 14.28 -10.19 1.75
C THR A 235 14.74 -10.42 0.32
N GLY A 236 14.75 -11.67 -0.11
CA GLY A 236 15.00 -12.03 -1.50
C GLY A 236 13.72 -12.06 -2.33
N LYS A 237 13.89 -12.23 -3.65
CA LYS A 237 12.77 -12.48 -4.56
C LYS A 237 12.05 -13.79 -4.21
N GLU A 238 12.80 -14.82 -3.83
CA GLU A 238 12.27 -16.18 -3.66
C GLU A 238 12.06 -16.60 -2.21
N SER A 239 12.77 -15.97 -1.27
CA SER A 239 12.74 -16.33 0.13
C SER A 239 12.93 -15.10 1.03
N VAL A 240 12.67 -15.28 2.32
CA VAL A 240 12.96 -14.31 3.37
C VAL A 240 13.78 -15.02 4.42
N VAL A 241 14.84 -14.37 4.88
CA VAL A 241 15.71 -14.88 5.95
C VAL A 241 15.46 -14.06 7.21
N ILE A 242 15.13 -14.74 8.30
CA ILE A 242 14.77 -14.14 9.59
C ILE A 242 15.79 -14.59 10.64
N HIS A 243 16.21 -13.68 11.50
CA HIS A 243 17.04 -14.00 12.65
C HIS A 243 16.19 -14.59 13.77
N GLY A 244 16.68 -15.63 14.44
CA GLY A 244 16.06 -16.18 15.64
C GLY A 244 17.07 -16.79 16.60
N ILE A 245 16.58 -17.23 17.75
CA ILE A 245 17.38 -17.92 18.78
C ILE A 245 16.87 -19.36 18.89
N GLY A 246 17.77 -20.33 18.76
CA GLY A 246 17.49 -21.76 18.91
C GLY A 246 17.58 -22.20 20.37
N GLN A 247 16.67 -23.07 20.82
CA GLN A 247 16.54 -23.45 22.24
C GLN A 247 17.00 -24.89 22.56
N ASN A 248 16.92 -25.84 21.62
CA ASN A 248 16.85 -27.27 21.97
C ASN A 248 18.08 -28.11 21.57
N ILE A 249 18.99 -28.31 22.52
CA ILE A 249 20.23 -29.08 22.35
C ILE A 249 19.97 -30.58 22.04
N ASP A 250 18.89 -31.17 22.57
CA ASP A 250 18.66 -32.64 22.53
C ASP A 250 18.36 -33.20 21.13
N LYS A 251 18.07 -32.33 20.15
CA LYS A 251 17.81 -32.71 18.75
C LYS A 251 18.91 -32.30 17.76
N GLY A 252 20.07 -31.88 18.26
CA GLY A 252 21.17 -31.38 17.42
C GLY A 252 20.94 -29.96 16.90
N ILE A 253 20.12 -29.16 17.59
CA ILE A 253 19.97 -27.73 17.29
C ILE A 253 21.04 -26.98 18.10
N PRO A 254 21.92 -26.19 17.47
CA PRO A 254 22.89 -25.40 18.20
C PRO A 254 22.15 -24.41 19.10
N LEU A 255 22.56 -24.37 20.36
CA LEU A 255 22.19 -23.31 21.29
C LEU A 255 22.79 -22.00 20.75
N GLY A 256 21.96 -21.02 20.42
CA GLY A 256 22.43 -19.73 19.91
C GLY A 256 21.67 -19.20 18.69
N GLU A 257 22.35 -18.36 17.92
CA GLU A 257 21.76 -17.61 16.80
C GLU A 257 21.51 -18.51 15.59
N VAL A 258 20.29 -18.45 15.05
CA VAL A 258 19.86 -19.22 13.88
C VAL A 258 19.28 -18.30 12.81
N ALA A 259 19.50 -18.69 11.56
CA ALA A 259 18.86 -18.11 10.39
C ALA A 259 17.69 -18.99 9.93
N VAL A 260 16.51 -18.40 9.83
CA VAL A 260 15.29 -19.07 9.38
C VAL A 260 14.96 -18.60 7.97
N LYS A 261 15.28 -19.44 6.97
CA LYS A 261 14.97 -19.18 5.56
C LYS A 261 13.57 -19.71 5.22
N VAL A 262 12.66 -18.80 4.92
CA VAL A 262 11.27 -19.08 4.53
C VAL A 262 11.12 -18.88 3.04
N PHE A 263 10.85 -19.95 2.29
CA PHE A 263 10.61 -19.87 0.85
C PHE A 263 9.20 -19.33 0.57
N LYS A 264 9.08 -18.35 -0.33
CA LYS A 264 7.80 -17.69 -0.63
C LYS A 264 6.90 -18.60 -1.45
N THR A 265 5.71 -18.90 -0.92
CA THR A 265 4.75 -19.87 -1.50
C THR A 265 3.89 -19.32 -2.63
N THR A 266 3.77 -17.99 -2.72
CA THR A 266 2.75 -17.30 -3.53
C THR A 266 3.29 -16.64 -4.80
N ILE A 267 4.59 -16.76 -5.09
CA ILE A 267 5.19 -16.03 -6.22
C ILE A 267 5.15 -16.90 -7.48
N THR A 268 4.36 -16.45 -8.45
CA THR A 268 4.11 -17.07 -9.77
C THR A 268 5.10 -16.63 -10.85
N GLU A 269 6.00 -15.69 -10.57
CA GLU A 269 6.81 -14.99 -11.58
C GLU A 269 8.08 -15.73 -12.04
N PHE A 270 8.40 -16.89 -11.46
CA PHE A 270 9.63 -17.62 -11.78
C PHE A 270 9.36 -18.93 -12.52
N ARG A 271 9.11 -18.82 -13.84
CA ARG A 271 8.89 -19.98 -14.73
C ARG A 271 10.18 -20.73 -15.08
N ASP A 272 11.35 -20.08 -14.97
CA ASP A 272 12.63 -20.65 -15.42
C ASP A 272 13.31 -21.60 -14.42
N ARG A 273 12.63 -21.91 -13.31
CA ARG A 273 13.18 -22.73 -12.23
C ARG A 273 13.38 -24.21 -12.61
N ILE A 274 12.69 -24.67 -13.66
CA ILE A 274 12.77 -26.06 -14.13
C ILE A 274 14.21 -26.43 -14.54
N GLN A 275 14.97 -25.49 -15.11
CA GLN A 275 16.32 -25.75 -15.62
C GLN A 275 17.34 -26.15 -14.55
N TYR A 276 17.08 -25.85 -13.27
CA TYR A 276 17.94 -26.24 -12.15
C TYR A 276 17.47 -27.51 -11.44
N ILE A 277 16.32 -28.06 -11.86
CA ILE A 277 15.72 -29.27 -11.28
C ILE A 277 15.89 -30.48 -12.20
N ILE A 278 15.92 -30.27 -13.53
CA ILE A 278 16.16 -31.33 -14.51
C ILE A 278 17.46 -32.06 -14.16
N GLY A 279 17.48 -33.40 -14.22
CA GLY A 279 18.70 -34.17 -13.99
C GLY A 279 19.18 -34.24 -12.54
N ASP A 280 18.41 -33.74 -11.57
CA ASP A 280 18.72 -33.91 -10.15
C ASP A 280 18.24 -35.30 -9.67
N PRO A 281 19.16 -36.21 -9.30
CA PRO A 281 18.81 -37.57 -8.89
C PRO A 281 17.82 -37.62 -7.73
N ILE A 282 17.87 -36.65 -6.81
CA ILE A 282 16.99 -36.60 -5.63
C ILE A 282 15.55 -36.32 -6.08
N LEU A 283 15.38 -35.42 -7.05
CA LEU A 283 14.07 -34.97 -7.51
C LEU A 283 13.45 -35.94 -8.52
N GLU A 284 14.29 -36.60 -9.34
CA GLU A 284 13.89 -37.68 -10.23
C GLU A 284 13.40 -38.92 -9.46
N GLN A 285 14.15 -39.35 -8.43
CA GLN A 285 13.78 -40.50 -7.60
C GLN A 285 12.46 -40.31 -6.86
N THR A 286 12.13 -39.07 -6.50
CA THR A 286 10.91 -38.81 -5.73
C THR A 286 9.65 -38.80 -6.61
N GLY A 287 9.77 -38.81 -7.95
CA GLY A 287 8.62 -38.84 -8.88
C GLY A 287 7.70 -37.61 -8.81
N LYS A 288 8.06 -36.60 -8.01
CA LYS A 288 7.25 -35.40 -7.71
C LYS A 288 7.26 -34.36 -8.84
N LEU A 289 8.02 -34.59 -9.91
CA LEU A 289 8.12 -33.72 -11.08
C LEU A 289 6.87 -33.70 -11.96
N SER A 290 5.89 -34.58 -11.68
CA SER A 290 4.74 -34.82 -12.55
C SER A 290 3.79 -33.61 -12.75
N LYS A 291 3.79 -32.56 -11.92
CA LYS A 291 2.79 -31.48 -12.07
C LYS A 291 3.38 -30.10 -11.79
N GLN A 292 3.13 -29.17 -12.72
CA GLN A 292 3.46 -27.73 -12.74
C GLN A 292 2.88 -26.91 -11.55
N ASN A 293 2.51 -27.54 -10.44
CA ASN A 293 1.94 -26.90 -9.27
C ASN A 293 3.05 -26.28 -8.42
N PRO A 294 3.16 -24.94 -8.31
CA PRO A 294 4.21 -24.30 -7.51
C PRO A 294 4.19 -24.72 -6.03
N LYS A 295 3.02 -25.10 -5.52
CA LYS A 295 2.83 -25.60 -4.15
C LYS A 295 3.57 -26.91 -3.86
N LEU A 296 3.79 -27.74 -4.89
CA LEU A 296 4.54 -28.99 -4.77
C LEU A 296 6.03 -28.77 -5.01
N THR A 297 6.41 -27.75 -5.78
CA THR A 297 7.82 -27.47 -6.10
C THR A 297 8.54 -26.74 -4.97
N ILE A 298 7.89 -25.84 -4.24
CA ILE A 298 8.54 -25.02 -3.21
C ILE A 298 9.17 -25.85 -2.07
N PRO A 299 8.49 -26.86 -1.50
CA PRO A 299 9.14 -27.77 -0.55
C PRO A 299 10.34 -28.51 -1.14
N LEU A 300 10.29 -28.86 -2.43
CA LEU A 300 11.41 -29.52 -3.11
C LEU A 300 12.65 -28.61 -3.20
N TRP A 301 12.48 -27.31 -3.40
CA TRP A 301 13.59 -26.35 -3.35
C TRP A 301 14.24 -26.28 -1.97
N ALA A 302 13.43 -26.29 -0.92
CA ALA A 302 13.92 -26.29 0.44
C ALA A 302 14.63 -27.61 0.81
N GLU A 303 14.08 -28.75 0.35
CA GLU A 303 14.73 -30.06 0.44
C GLU A 303 16.06 -30.05 -0.30
N LYS A 304 16.10 -29.55 -1.54
CA LYS A 304 17.32 -29.48 -2.35
C LYS A 304 18.40 -28.63 -1.67
N GLU A 305 18.06 -27.43 -1.19
CA GLU A 305 19.03 -26.57 -0.48
C GLU A 305 19.59 -27.25 0.77
N MET A 306 18.74 -27.92 1.56
CA MET A 306 19.21 -28.71 2.72
C MET A 306 20.22 -29.78 2.31
N HIS A 307 19.93 -30.56 1.26
CA HIS A 307 20.84 -31.63 0.79
C HIS A 307 22.16 -31.05 0.27
N ASN A 308 22.10 -29.93 -0.45
CA ASN A 308 23.28 -29.25 -0.95
C ASN A 308 24.15 -28.72 0.20
N LEU A 309 23.58 -28.03 1.20
CA LEU A 309 24.31 -27.58 2.39
C LEU A 309 24.96 -28.74 3.16
N ASN A 310 24.22 -29.84 3.36
CA ASN A 310 24.77 -31.02 4.02
C ASN A 310 25.93 -31.65 3.22
N ARG A 311 25.83 -31.64 1.89
CA ARG A 311 26.90 -32.11 1.00
C ARG A 311 28.12 -31.21 1.07
N LEU A 312 27.96 -29.90 1.01
CA LEU A 312 29.06 -28.93 1.17
C LEU A 312 29.80 -29.16 2.50
N ARG A 313 29.04 -29.31 3.58
CA ARG A 313 29.62 -29.55 4.90
C ARG A 313 30.38 -30.88 4.97
N LYS A 314 29.85 -31.95 4.35
CA LYS A 314 30.52 -33.26 4.29
C LYS A 314 31.93 -33.17 3.68
N PHE A 315 32.12 -32.28 2.71
CA PHE A 315 33.43 -32.02 2.11
C PHE A 315 34.21 -30.88 2.79
N GLY A 316 33.72 -30.31 3.90
CA GLY A 316 34.42 -29.28 4.65
C GLY A 316 34.45 -27.91 3.95
N VAL A 317 33.45 -27.62 3.12
CA VAL A 317 33.19 -26.25 2.63
C VAL A 317 32.51 -25.45 3.74
N ALA A 318 32.93 -24.21 3.95
CA ALA A 318 32.27 -23.31 4.90
C ALA A 318 30.92 -22.84 4.36
N CYS A 319 29.85 -23.30 5.00
CA CYS A 319 28.47 -22.98 4.66
C CYS A 319 27.60 -23.08 5.93
N PRO A 320 26.39 -22.49 5.94
CA PRO A 320 25.46 -22.63 7.06
C PRO A 320 25.19 -24.10 7.39
N GLU A 321 25.18 -24.42 8.68
CA GLU A 321 24.82 -25.74 9.18
C GLU A 321 23.30 -25.86 9.24
N VAL A 322 22.74 -26.78 8.45
CA VAL A 322 21.32 -27.10 8.55
C VAL A 322 21.01 -27.71 9.91
N VAL A 323 20.00 -27.13 10.56
CA VAL A 323 19.45 -27.55 11.84
C VAL A 323 18.21 -28.40 11.61
N GLN A 324 17.23 -27.84 10.91
CA GLN A 324 15.96 -28.50 10.67
C GLN A 324 15.26 -27.95 9.43
N LEU A 325 14.68 -28.83 8.63
CA LEU A 325 13.76 -28.46 7.56
C LEU A 325 12.33 -28.83 7.94
N LYS A 326 11.39 -27.89 7.81
CA LYS A 326 9.95 -28.13 8.00
C LYS A 326 9.17 -27.56 6.84
N LYS A 327 8.73 -28.44 5.92
CA LYS A 327 8.09 -28.08 4.65
C LYS A 327 8.97 -27.14 3.81
N HIS A 328 8.67 -25.84 3.82
CA HIS A 328 9.36 -24.80 3.06
C HIS A 328 10.04 -23.77 3.97
N ILE A 329 10.33 -24.17 5.22
CA ILE A 329 11.07 -23.37 6.20
C ILE A 329 12.31 -24.15 6.56
N LEU A 330 13.47 -23.60 6.23
CA LEU A 330 14.79 -24.15 6.53
C LEU A 330 15.42 -23.35 7.66
N ILE A 331 15.73 -24.02 8.76
CA ILE A 331 16.47 -23.45 9.89
C ILE A 331 17.93 -23.90 9.73
N MET A 332 18.84 -22.93 9.78
CA MET A 332 20.28 -23.15 9.66
C MET A 332 21.04 -22.23 10.63
N THR A 333 22.34 -22.48 10.84
CA THR A 333 23.17 -21.60 11.67
C THR A 333 23.23 -20.20 11.12
N PHE A 334 23.22 -19.22 12.01
CA PHE A 334 23.47 -17.84 11.65
C PHE A 334 24.96 -17.63 11.41
N ILE A 335 25.31 -16.89 10.35
CA ILE A 335 26.68 -16.47 10.06
C ILE A 335 26.75 -14.99 10.36
N GLY A 336 27.38 -14.64 11.47
CA GLY A 336 27.38 -13.30 12.00
C GLY A 336 27.62 -13.31 13.51
N ARG A 337 27.45 -12.14 14.13
CA ARG A 337 27.67 -11.98 15.57
C ARG A 337 26.69 -10.98 16.14
N ASP A 338 26.13 -11.28 17.32
CA ASP A 338 25.25 -10.40 18.09
C ASP A 338 24.05 -9.88 17.26
N GLY A 339 23.43 -10.78 16.51
CA GLY A 339 22.28 -10.51 15.65
C GLY A 339 22.60 -9.77 14.36
N ARG A 340 23.88 -9.46 14.09
CA ARG A 340 24.32 -8.79 12.86
C ARG A 340 24.87 -9.80 11.86
N PRO A 341 24.29 -9.91 10.65
CA PRO A 341 24.75 -10.85 9.65
C PRO A 341 26.15 -10.47 9.18
N ALA A 342 26.96 -11.47 8.83
CA ALA A 342 28.24 -11.24 8.19
C ALA A 342 28.06 -10.46 6.86
N PRO A 343 28.99 -9.54 6.53
CA PRO A 343 28.89 -8.77 5.30
C PRO A 343 29.06 -9.66 4.08
N GLN A 344 28.23 -9.40 3.05
CA GLN A 344 28.44 -9.91 1.70
C GLN A 344 29.72 -9.30 1.11
N LEU A 345 30.39 -10.03 0.21
CA LEU A 345 31.58 -9.51 -0.48
C LEU A 345 31.31 -8.19 -1.21
N LYS A 346 30.10 -8.00 -1.75
CA LYS A 346 29.67 -6.72 -2.35
C LYS A 346 29.84 -5.52 -1.40
N ASN A 347 29.53 -5.72 -0.13
CA ASN A 347 29.49 -4.65 0.87
C ASN A 347 30.82 -4.55 1.65
N LEU A 348 31.82 -5.36 1.27
CA LEU A 348 33.12 -5.39 1.91
C LEU A 348 34.03 -4.32 1.31
N ILE A 349 34.79 -3.65 2.16
CA ILE A 349 35.84 -2.73 1.73
C ILE A 349 37.13 -3.55 1.59
N PHE A 350 37.66 -3.63 0.38
CA PHE A 350 38.84 -4.43 0.08
C PHE A 350 40.13 -3.63 0.31
N SER A 351 41.05 -4.21 1.08
CA SER A 351 42.49 -3.91 0.95
C SER A 351 43.12 -4.85 -0.09
N GLU A 352 44.28 -4.49 -0.64
CA GLU A 352 44.98 -5.33 -1.62
C GLU A 352 45.30 -6.73 -1.08
N GLU A 353 45.74 -6.81 0.18
CA GLU A 353 45.99 -8.08 0.87
C GLU A 353 44.70 -8.89 1.06
N LEU A 354 43.61 -8.24 1.47
CA LEU A 354 42.32 -8.90 1.71
C LEU A 354 41.73 -9.42 0.40
N PHE A 355 41.80 -8.62 -0.66
CA PHE A 355 41.35 -9.00 -1.99
C PHE A 355 42.10 -10.25 -2.48
N THR A 356 43.42 -10.24 -2.40
CA THR A 356 44.25 -11.39 -2.82
C THR A 356 43.90 -12.66 -2.04
N ARG A 357 43.70 -12.54 -0.72
CA ARG A 357 43.28 -13.68 0.12
C ARG A 357 41.90 -14.21 -0.28
N ILE A 358 40.92 -13.32 -0.40
CA ILE A 358 39.54 -13.70 -0.78
C ILE A 358 39.53 -14.34 -2.16
N TRP A 359 40.27 -13.79 -3.13
CA TRP A 359 40.38 -14.34 -4.47
C TRP A 359 40.87 -15.79 -4.46
N ILE A 360 41.97 -16.07 -3.73
CA ILE A 360 42.52 -17.42 -3.58
C ILE A 360 41.50 -18.34 -2.89
N GLU A 361 40.74 -17.87 -1.90
CA GLU A 361 39.70 -18.67 -1.25
C GLU A 361 38.53 -18.98 -2.18
N ILE A 362 38.10 -18.03 -3.02
CA ILE A 362 37.03 -18.24 -4.01
C ILE A 362 37.48 -19.28 -5.05
N GLU A 363 38.71 -19.17 -5.56
CA GLU A 363 39.25 -20.14 -6.52
C GLU A 363 39.27 -21.55 -5.92
N LYS A 364 39.80 -21.69 -4.70
CA LYS A 364 39.82 -22.97 -3.97
C LYS A 364 38.40 -23.50 -3.73
N LEU A 365 37.46 -22.63 -3.37
CA LEU A 365 36.05 -22.98 -3.20
C LEU A 365 35.48 -23.54 -4.50
N MET A 366 35.63 -22.85 -5.63
CA MET A 366 35.10 -23.29 -6.92
C MET A 366 35.70 -24.62 -7.37
N ILE A 367 37.02 -24.79 -7.23
CA ILE A 367 37.70 -26.06 -7.53
C ILE A 367 37.16 -27.19 -6.65
N LYS A 368 36.98 -26.93 -5.35
CA LYS A 368 36.49 -27.92 -4.39
C LYS A 368 35.02 -28.29 -4.63
N LEU A 369 34.18 -27.32 -4.98
CA LEU A 369 32.79 -27.56 -5.39
C LEU A 369 32.74 -28.51 -6.59
N TYR A 370 33.53 -28.24 -7.63
CA TYR A 370 33.52 -29.04 -8.84
C TYR A 370 34.14 -30.42 -8.64
N LYS A 371 35.36 -30.51 -8.09
CA LYS A 371 36.15 -31.74 -8.02
C LYS A 371 35.73 -32.68 -6.89
N GLU A 372 35.46 -32.14 -5.70
CA GLU A 372 35.18 -32.96 -4.51
C GLU A 372 33.68 -33.06 -4.26
N CYS A 373 32.97 -31.92 -4.32
CA CYS A 373 31.54 -31.92 -4.06
C CYS A 373 30.71 -32.40 -5.26
N ASP A 374 31.28 -32.54 -6.46
CA ASP A 374 30.54 -32.85 -7.70
C ASP A 374 29.29 -31.95 -7.82
N MET A 375 29.54 -30.64 -7.70
CA MET A 375 28.50 -29.61 -7.66
C MET A 375 29.00 -28.31 -8.30
N ILE A 376 28.07 -27.58 -8.92
CA ILE A 376 28.26 -26.22 -9.43
C ILE A 376 27.20 -25.36 -8.75
N HIS A 377 27.59 -24.21 -8.19
CA HIS A 377 26.68 -23.32 -7.47
C HIS A 377 25.58 -22.78 -8.38
N ALA A 378 25.95 -22.52 -9.64
CA ALA A 378 25.12 -22.04 -10.73
C ALA A 378 24.68 -20.58 -10.58
N ASP A 379 24.64 -19.99 -9.40
CA ASP A 379 24.34 -18.57 -9.19
C ASP A 379 25.42 -17.88 -8.34
N LEU A 380 26.69 -18.25 -8.54
CA LEU A 380 27.78 -17.71 -7.72
C LEU A 380 28.06 -16.25 -8.08
N SER A 381 28.14 -15.40 -7.06
CA SER A 381 28.41 -13.96 -7.17
C SER A 381 28.85 -13.38 -5.82
N GLU A 382 29.27 -12.12 -5.81
CA GLU A 382 29.63 -11.35 -4.61
C GLU A 382 28.47 -11.18 -3.60
N TYR A 383 27.23 -11.44 -4.02
CA TYR A 383 26.03 -11.42 -3.17
C TYR A 383 25.84 -12.71 -2.36
N ASN A 384 26.34 -13.83 -2.87
CA ASN A 384 26.14 -15.17 -2.31
C ASN A 384 27.36 -15.69 -1.52
N LEU A 385 28.34 -14.80 -1.30
CA LEU A 385 29.55 -15.04 -0.54
C LEU A 385 29.61 -14.06 0.64
N LEU A 386 29.83 -14.60 1.83
CA LEU A 386 30.01 -13.82 3.06
C LEU A 386 31.45 -13.92 3.54
N TRP A 387 31.96 -12.83 4.14
CA TRP A 387 33.26 -12.83 4.79
C TRP A 387 33.07 -12.75 6.31
N HIS A 388 33.51 -13.79 7.03
CA HIS A 388 33.35 -13.86 8.48
C HIS A 388 34.51 -14.63 9.13
N GLU A 389 35.04 -14.08 10.23
CA GLU A 389 36.15 -14.68 11.00
C GLU A 389 37.36 -15.07 10.12
N ASN A 390 37.74 -14.19 9.21
CA ASN A 390 38.85 -14.40 8.27
C ASN A 390 38.67 -15.61 7.33
N ARG A 391 37.42 -15.98 7.05
CA ARG A 391 37.09 -17.09 6.16
C ARG A 391 35.93 -16.74 5.23
N LEU A 392 35.98 -17.27 4.01
CA LEU A 392 34.91 -17.20 3.03
C LEU A 392 33.82 -18.22 3.34
N TRP A 393 32.57 -17.76 3.39
CA TRP A 393 31.38 -18.60 3.58
C TRP A 393 30.50 -18.55 2.34
N CYS A 394 30.05 -19.73 1.90
CA CYS A 394 29.17 -19.90 0.75
C CYS A 394 27.71 -20.07 1.21
N ILE A 395 26.80 -19.27 0.66
CA ILE A 395 25.37 -19.30 0.96
C ILE A 395 24.52 -19.46 -0.31
N ASP A 396 23.22 -19.67 -0.12
CA ASP A 396 22.19 -19.79 -1.15
C ASP A 396 22.49 -20.82 -2.26
N VAL A 397 22.62 -22.08 -1.86
CA VAL A 397 22.87 -23.22 -2.77
C VAL A 397 21.58 -23.90 -3.25
N SER A 398 20.48 -23.15 -3.28
CA SER A 398 19.17 -23.66 -3.73
C SER A 398 19.17 -24.01 -5.23
N GLN A 399 19.89 -23.24 -6.03
CA GLN A 399 20.00 -23.43 -7.49
C GLN A 399 21.18 -24.32 -7.91
N ALA A 400 22.01 -24.76 -6.97
CA ALA A 400 23.19 -25.57 -7.27
C ALA A 400 22.81 -26.89 -7.95
N ILE A 401 23.64 -27.32 -8.90
CA ILE A 401 23.41 -28.48 -9.77
C ILE A 401 24.60 -29.44 -9.69
N ARG A 402 24.40 -30.69 -10.10
CA ARG A 402 25.46 -31.69 -10.25
C ARG A 402 26.29 -31.43 -11.50
N THR A 403 27.54 -31.91 -11.54
CA THR A 403 28.38 -31.77 -12.74
C THR A 403 27.88 -32.58 -13.93
N THR A 404 27.04 -33.60 -13.68
CA THR A 404 26.37 -34.43 -14.69
C THR A 404 25.22 -33.73 -15.40
N HIS A 405 24.82 -32.53 -14.94
CA HIS A 405 23.73 -31.78 -15.54
C HIS A 405 24.05 -31.37 -17.00
N PRO A 406 23.10 -31.45 -17.96
CA PRO A 406 23.38 -31.12 -19.37
C PRO A 406 23.96 -29.72 -19.59
N MET A 407 23.56 -28.76 -18.75
CA MET A 407 24.01 -27.37 -18.79
C MET A 407 25.10 -27.05 -17.75
N ALA A 408 25.71 -28.04 -17.11
CA ALA A 408 26.71 -27.86 -16.05
C ALA A 408 27.80 -26.85 -16.43
N PHE A 409 28.49 -27.07 -17.55
CA PHE A 409 29.58 -26.19 -17.99
C PHE A 409 29.13 -24.76 -18.30
N ARG A 410 27.90 -24.57 -18.77
CA ARG A 410 27.35 -23.23 -19.01
C ARG A 410 27.16 -22.46 -17.71
N PHE A 411 26.67 -23.13 -16.66
CA PHE A 411 26.51 -22.52 -15.34
C PHE A 411 27.86 -22.28 -14.67
N LEU A 412 28.80 -23.21 -14.77
CA LEU A 412 30.16 -23.02 -14.26
C LEU A 412 30.85 -21.83 -14.93
N TRP A 413 30.73 -21.71 -16.26
CA TRP A 413 31.25 -20.57 -17.00
C TRP A 413 30.62 -19.25 -16.51
N ARG A 414 29.31 -19.23 -16.28
CA ARG A 414 28.61 -18.05 -15.72
C ARG A 414 29.15 -17.68 -14.34
N ASP A 415 29.32 -18.65 -13.46
CA ASP A 415 29.87 -18.45 -12.11
C ASP A 415 31.29 -17.84 -12.19
N CYS A 416 32.16 -18.38 -13.06
CA CYS A 416 33.50 -17.82 -13.28
C CYS A 416 33.44 -16.38 -13.79
N VAL A 417 32.58 -16.09 -14.77
CA VAL A 417 32.43 -14.74 -15.32
C VAL A 417 31.91 -13.76 -14.29
N ASN A 418 30.98 -14.18 -13.41
CA ASN A 418 30.46 -13.33 -12.35
C ASN A 418 31.53 -12.97 -11.32
N ILE A 419 32.39 -13.92 -10.94
CA ILE A 419 33.48 -13.68 -9.98
C ILE A 419 34.59 -12.81 -10.57
N CYS A 420 34.85 -12.92 -11.88
CA CYS A 420 35.86 -12.11 -12.56
C CYS A 420 35.42 -10.67 -12.89
N LYS A 421 34.13 -10.35 -12.74
CA LYS A 421 33.60 -9.00 -12.92
C LYS A 421 33.74 -8.19 -11.64
#